data_AF-A0A3D1AFC5-F1
#
_entry.id   AF-A0A3D1AFC5-F1
#
_cell.length_a   1.000
_cell.length_b   1.000
_cell.length_c   1.000
_cell.angle_alpha   90.00
_cell.angle_beta   90.00
_cell.angle_gamma   90.00
#
_symmetry.space_group_name_H-M   'P 1'
#
loop_
_entity.id
_entity.type
_entity.pdbx_description
1 polymer ?
#
loop_
_entity_poly.entity_id
_entity_poly.type
_entity_poly.pdbx_seq_one_letter_code
_entity_poly.pdbx_strand_id
1 'polypeptide(L)'
;MQDLIGRNIETFVTENLSVFPAVAILGPRQCGKSTLVKMLYQNSDAYLYLDLQNLDDLNKLREPMLFFQANQDVTICLDEIQLVPELFS
;
A
#
# COMPACT_ATOMS: atom_id res chain seq x y z
N MET A 1 16.16 -6.64 19.16
CA MET A 1 15.38 -6.37 17.93
C MET A 1 14.80 -7.71 17.53
N GLN A 2 13.48 -7.89 17.54
CA GLN A 2 12.89 -9.17 17.12
C GLN A 2 12.99 -9.26 15.60
N ASP A 3 13.49 -10.38 15.10
CA ASP A 3 13.51 -10.64 13.66
C ASP A 3 12.07 -10.83 13.18
N LEU A 4 11.68 -10.03 12.19
CA LEU A 4 10.39 -10.16 11.53
C LEU A 4 10.39 -11.45 10.69
N ILE A 5 9.32 -12.22 10.78
CA ILE A 5 9.16 -13.48 10.04
C ILE A 5 8.82 -13.15 8.58
N GLY A 6 9.67 -13.60 7.65
CA GLY A 6 9.41 -13.52 6.21
C GLY A 6 8.12 -14.26 5.85
N ARG A 7 7.29 -13.65 5.00
CA ARG A 7 5.99 -14.21 4.60
C ARG A 7 6.10 -14.88 3.23
N ASN A 8 5.64 -16.12 3.12
CA ASN A 8 5.62 -16.85 1.85
C ASN A 8 4.85 -16.13 0.72
N ILE A 9 3.93 -15.22 1.06
CA ILE A 9 3.16 -14.45 0.08
C ILE A 9 3.93 -13.26 -0.52
N GLU A 10 5.11 -12.92 0.01
CA GLU A 10 5.93 -11.80 -0.48
C GLU A 10 6.18 -11.89 -1.98
N THR A 11 6.68 -13.04 -2.44
CA THR A 11 6.94 -13.30 -3.86
C THR A 11 5.68 -13.18 -4.70
N PHE A 12 4.54 -13.68 -4.21
CA PHE A 12 3.27 -13.58 -4.92
C PHE A 12 2.86 -12.12 -5.11
N VAL A 13 3.01 -11.27 -4.09
CA VAL A 13 2.67 -9.84 -4.18
C VAL A 13 3.56 -9.13 -5.20
N THR A 14 4.88 -9.34 -5.14
CA THR A 14 5.84 -8.66 -6.03
C THR A 14 5.71 -9.11 -7.47
N GLU A 15 5.51 -10.40 -7.73
CA GLU A 15 5.27 -10.93 -9.08
C GLU A 15 3.97 -10.37 -9.67
N ASN A 16 2.89 -10.32 -8.89
CA ASN A 16 1.63 -9.76 -9.39
C ASN A 16 1.71 -8.26 -9.63
N LEU A 17 2.42 -7.49 -8.81
CA LEU A 17 2.65 -6.06 -9.06
C LEU A 17 3.48 -5.78 -10.33
N SER A 18 4.23 -6.76 -10.85
CA SER A 18 4.94 -6.63 -12.13
C SER A 18 4.01 -6.80 -13.35
N VAL A 19 2.82 -7.36 -13.15
CA VAL A 19 1.86 -7.69 -14.22
C VAL A 19 0.60 -6.83 -14.15
N PHE A 20 0.13 -6.55 -12.94
CA PHE A 20 -1.11 -5.82 -12.69
C PHE A 20 -0.82 -4.42 -12.15
N PRO A 21 -1.65 -3.42 -12.52
CA PRO A 21 -1.48 -2.05 -12.05
C PRO A 21 -1.71 -1.90 -10.54
N ALA A 22 -2.41 -2.86 -9.91
CA ALA A 22 -2.66 -2.87 -8.48
C ALA A 22 -2.86 -4.29 -7.96
N VAL A 23 -2.52 -4.51 -6.68
CA VAL A 23 -2.76 -5.75 -5.95
C VAL A 23 -3.45 -5.43 -4.63
N ALA A 24 -4.55 -6.14 -4.34
CA ALA A 24 -5.25 -6.03 -3.06
C ALA A 24 -4.76 -7.11 -2.09
N ILE A 25 -4.31 -6.70 -0.90
CA ILE A 25 -3.90 -7.62 0.17
C ILE A 25 -5.03 -7.74 1.19
N LEU A 26 -5.69 -8.90 1.20
CA LEU A 26 -6.81 -9.18 2.10
C LEU A 26 -6.39 -10.10 3.25
N GLY A 27 -7.11 -9.99 4.37
CA GLY A 27 -6.94 -10.89 5.50
C GLY A 27 -7.44 -10.31 6.82
N PRO A 28 -7.50 -11.13 7.89
CA PRO A 28 -8.02 -10.73 9.20
C PRO A 28 -7.34 -9.49 9.79
N ARG A 29 -8.02 -8.81 10.73
CA ARG A 29 -7.41 -7.73 11.50
C ARG A 29 -6.20 -8.27 12.27
N GLN A 30 -5.14 -7.48 12.40
CA GLN A 30 -3.91 -7.81 13.15
C GLN A 30 -3.12 -9.05 12.67
N CYS A 31 -3.27 -9.48 11.41
CA CYS A 31 -2.44 -10.56 10.85
C CYS A 31 -1.08 -10.10 10.27
N GLY A 32 -0.80 -8.79 10.27
CA GLY A 32 0.48 -8.21 9.82
C GLY A 32 0.54 -7.81 8.34
N LYS A 33 -0.59 -7.43 7.72
CA LYS A 33 -0.65 -6.97 6.31
C LYS A 33 0.20 -5.71 6.08
N SER A 34 -0.01 -4.67 6.88
CA SER A 34 0.76 -3.43 6.84
C SER A 34 2.25 -3.68 7.06
N THR A 35 2.60 -4.64 7.93
CA THR A 35 3.99 -5.05 8.16
C THR A 35 4.58 -5.71 6.92
N LEU A 36 3.85 -6.61 6.26
CA LEU A 36 4.28 -7.23 5.01
C LEU A 36 4.61 -6.18 3.95
N VAL A 37 3.72 -5.20 3.73
CA VAL A 37 3.97 -4.16 2.71
C VAL A 37 5.18 -3.30 3.08
N LYS A 38 5.31 -2.88 4.35
CA LYS A 38 6.49 -2.11 4.80
C LYS A 38 7.79 -2.90 4.62
N MET A 39 7.76 -4.22 4.82
CA MET A 39 8.93 -5.08 4.60
C MET A 39 9.30 -5.22 3.12
N LEU A 40 8.32 -5.31 2.22
CA LEU A 40 8.55 -5.37 0.77
C LEU A 40 9.32 -4.16 0.25
N TYR A 41 9.10 -2.98 0.85
CA TYR A 41 9.70 -1.72 0.43
C TYR A 41 10.73 -1.15 1.42
N GLN A 42 11.18 -1.92 2.41
CA GLN A 42 12.10 -1.45 3.45
C GLN A 42 13.43 -0.88 2.91
N ASN A 43 13.83 -1.31 1.70
CA ASN A 43 15.06 -0.90 1.02
C ASN A 43 14.79 -0.17 -0.31
N SER A 44 13.59 0.39 -0.50
CA SER A 44 13.18 1.05 -1.74
C SER A 44 12.59 2.43 -1.47
N ASP A 45 13.14 3.45 -2.13
CA ASP A 45 12.59 4.80 -2.12
C ASP A 45 11.42 4.97 -3.14
N ALA A 46 11.18 3.97 -4.00
CA ALA A 46 10.12 3.99 -5.00
C ALA A 46 8.76 3.57 -4.42
N TYR A 47 8.44 4.04 -3.21
CA TYR A 47 7.28 3.62 -2.44
C TYR A 47 6.70 4.76 -1.62
N LEU A 48 5.37 4.86 -1.61
CA LEU A 48 4.64 5.80 -0.77
C LEU A 48 3.55 5.07 0.02
N TYR A 49 3.57 5.25 1.34
CA TYR A 49 2.59 4.68 2.26
C TYR A 49 1.56 5.74 2.64
N LEU A 50 0.27 5.47 2.44
CA LEU A 50 -0.82 6.25 3.01
C LEU A 50 -1.63 5.40 3.99
N ASP A 51 -1.70 5.83 5.24
CA ASP A 51 -2.64 5.28 6.22
C ASP A 51 -3.93 6.09 6.18
N LEU A 52 -5.02 5.54 5.63
CA LEU A 52 -6.25 6.30 5.42
C LEU A 52 -7.07 6.50 6.71
N GLN A 53 -6.60 5.99 7.87
CA GLN A 53 -7.08 6.44 9.18
C GLN A 53 -6.46 7.78 9.61
N ASN A 54 -5.30 8.13 9.04
CA ASN A 54 -4.63 9.38 9.31
C ASN A 54 -5.22 10.51 8.44
N LEU A 55 -5.66 11.60 9.07
CA LEU A 55 -6.28 12.73 8.38
C LEU A 55 -5.33 13.42 7.39
N ASP A 56 -4.04 13.53 7.69
CA ASP A 56 -3.08 14.17 6.79
C ASP A 56 -2.84 13.32 5.54
N ASP A 57 -2.79 12.00 5.68
CA ASP A 57 -2.68 11.09 4.55
C ASP A 57 -3.96 11.06 3.72
N LEU A 58 -5.13 11.04 4.36
CA LEU A 58 -6.42 11.14 3.69
C LEU A 58 -6.55 12.45 2.91
N ASN A 59 -6.10 13.57 3.48
CA ASN A 59 -6.14 14.88 2.84
C ASN A 59 -5.28 14.96 1.57
N LYS A 60 -4.24 14.13 1.42
CA LYS A 60 -3.47 14.05 0.17
C LYS A 60 -4.32 13.54 -0.99
N LEU A 61 -5.36 12.75 -0.71
CA LEU A 61 -6.30 12.23 -1.71
C LEU A 61 -7.50 13.15 -1.96
N ARG A 62 -7.46 14.42 -1.52
CA ARG A 62 -8.53 15.38 -1.82
C ARG A 62 -8.71 15.62 -3.32
N GLU A 63 -7.61 15.60 -4.08
CA GLU A 63 -7.59 15.65 -5.54
C GLU A 63 -6.89 14.38 -6.07
N PRO A 64 -7.57 13.22 -6.08
CA PRO A 64 -6.92 11.92 -6.33
C PRO A 64 -6.18 11.85 -7.66
N MET A 65 -6.78 12.40 -8.72
CA MET A 65 -6.18 12.41 -10.06
C MET A 65 -4.84 13.14 -10.07
N LEU A 66 -4.77 14.33 -9.47
CA LEU A 66 -3.52 15.10 -9.38
C LEU A 66 -2.50 14.38 -8.51
N PHE A 67 -2.95 13.79 -7.40
CA PHE A 67 -2.08 13.04 -6.50
C PHE A 67 -1.44 11.84 -7.20
N PHE A 68 -2.22 11.00 -7.87
CA PHE A 68 -1.70 9.84 -8.60
C PHE A 68 -0.81 10.27 -9.79
N GLN A 69 -1.15 11.36 -10.48
CA GLN A 69 -0.31 11.91 -11.54
C GLN A 69 1.05 12.42 -11.03
N ALA A 70 1.10 13.04 -9.87
CA ALA A 70 2.34 13.52 -9.27
C ALA A 70 3.26 12.39 -8.76
N ASN A 71 2.73 11.17 -8.60
CA ASN A 71 3.41 10.03 -7.99
C ASN A 71 3.41 8.80 -8.94
N GLN A 72 3.46 9.01 -10.25
CA GLN A 72 3.40 7.92 -11.25
C GLN A 72 4.59 6.96 -11.19
N ASP A 73 5.74 7.43 -10.71
CA ASP A 73 6.99 6.66 -10.71
C ASP A 73 7.19 5.80 -9.44
N VAL A 74 6.23 5.80 -8.52
CA VAL A 74 6.32 5.06 -7.25
C VAL A 74 5.14 4.14 -7.04
N THR A 75 5.36 3.06 -6.30
CA THR A 75 4.24 2.22 -5.83
C THR A 75 3.56 2.90 -4.66
N ILE A 76 2.26 3.16 -4.77
CA ILE A 76 1.46 3.73 -3.69
C ILE A 76 0.72 2.61 -2.95
N CYS A 77 0.93 2.49 -1.64
CA CYS A 77 0.09 1.67 -0.78
C CYS A 77 -0.99 2.53 -0.13
N LEU A 78 -2.22 2.07 -0.26
CA LEU A 78 -3.40 2.63 0.40
C LEU A 78 -3.83 1.66 1.51
N ASP A 79 -3.44 1.92 2.75
CA ASP A 79 -3.86 1.09 3.88
C ASP A 79 -5.26 1.49 4.34
N GLU A 80 -6.04 0.50 4.79
CA GLU A 80 -7.42 0.68 5.24
C GLU A 80 -8.33 1.35 4.17
N ILE A 81 -8.09 1.04 2.89
CA ILE A 81 -8.77 1.60 1.70
C ILE A 81 -10.30 1.52 1.72
N GLN A 82 -10.88 0.61 2.51
CA GLN A 82 -12.33 0.55 2.69
C GLN A 82 -12.92 1.80 3.38
N LEU A 83 -12.09 2.69 3.93
CA LEU A 83 -12.51 3.98 4.47
C LEU A 83 -12.79 5.04 3.39
N VAL A 84 -12.32 4.81 2.16
CA VAL A 84 -12.44 5.75 1.02
C VAL A 84 -13.03 5.02 -0.20
N PRO A 85 -14.23 4.41 -0.08
CA PRO A 85 -14.86 3.67 -1.19
C PRO A 85 -15.14 4.53 -2.42
N GLU A 86 -15.30 5.85 -2.26
CA GLU A 86 -15.50 6.83 -3.33
C GLU A 86 -14.37 6.88 -4.34
N LEU A 87 -13.17 6.38 -4.00
CA LEU A 87 -12.03 6.29 -4.92
C LEU A 87 -12.28 5.36 -6.12
N PHE A 88 -13.28 4.48 -6.02
CA PHE A 88 -13.63 3.47 -7.03
C PHE A 88 -14.93 3.76 -7.78
N SER A 89 -15.53 4.95 -7.59
CA SER A 89 -16.76 5.39 -8.28
C SER A 89 -16.45 6.21 -9.52
#